data_AF-A0A4R0RAM9-F1
#
_entry.id   AF-A0A4R0RAM9-F1
#
_cell.length_a   1.000
_cell.length_b   1.000
_cell.length_c   1.000
_cell.angle_alpha   90.00
_cell.angle_beta   90.00
_cell.angle_gamma   90.00
#
_symmetry.space_group_name_H-M   'P 1'
#
loop_
_entity.id
_entity.type
_entity.pdbx_description
1 polymer ?
#
loop_
_entity_poly.entity_id
_entity_poly.type
_entity_poly.pdbx_seq_one_letter_code
_entity_poly.pdbx_strand_id
1 'polypeptide(L)'
;MAQLADPRQAAYTNPNLDLLDGPFSTLPPFAEVKEQVALLSRLRRSQQVPSTEECKRLFAKLLRFCLLVEVFDVPDYMLEDIAFISEMFIRAAYEGPQGIWADGVPGKRGRLYETTLELRMKRIVWLIMEPVNRPLEALEEVELHIKEFDQVLEHDDSPYCDTPWVPGLYIYSRYGDVLVLANKFGPDTHTVLQNILVACCYPCNIAAPSADSTRATAHMHLALLGQISGDKGDEHKRHVEAAARYFRKHRTGTLHASNLYLQRPDQPIHPVYVALGEEWFTNRPSKKDDKHPGKFCTYCDKPEMQTTLLQCARCKWVYYCSKECQKGDWKAHKDTCKTYTEDQQVVEQVRKSLGPQVAIRVADYNRWCYSSHYTNSEALIHALGLRQDPNRGHTHIVVREVECVSGPRPADFRDRIRVTKCSVFKMKDVAGDLAKIVGSSKTPKAYYESMQRMVEEVSQEGGDGKPLPGAPPLPFRRLALMYFTFLRGGVFSTSSLQTNHVPEHYVRALKYEPDWREFVNGSGPPPMPFVLPNGPQDAEHIF
;
A
#
# COMPACT_ATOMS: atom_id res chain seq x y z
N MET A 1 -17.61 7.75 13.20
CA MET A 1 -17.03 6.72 12.31
C MET A 1 -17.01 7.32 10.91
N ALA A 2 -15.83 7.58 10.33
CA ALA A 2 -15.76 7.98 8.92
C ALA A 2 -16.48 6.89 8.11
N GLN A 3 -17.39 7.27 7.21
CA GLN A 3 -17.91 6.33 6.22
C GLN A 3 -16.70 5.82 5.45
N LEU A 4 -16.35 4.54 5.63
CA LEU A 4 -15.37 3.89 4.79
C LEU A 4 -15.86 4.00 3.34
N ALA A 5 -14.93 4.11 2.39
CA ALA A 5 -15.24 4.00 0.96
C ALA A 5 -16.11 2.78 0.71
N ASP A 6 -16.90 2.81 -0.36
CA ASP A 6 -17.41 1.55 -0.91
C ASP A 6 -16.22 0.63 -1.20
N PRO A 7 -16.28 -0.65 -0.77
CA PRO A 7 -15.19 -1.59 -1.01
C PRO A 7 -14.88 -1.71 -2.49
N ARG A 8 -13.61 -1.88 -2.82
CA ARG A 8 -13.15 -1.88 -4.21
C ARG A 8 -12.78 -3.27 -4.66
N GLN A 9 -12.85 -3.45 -5.98
CA GLN A 9 -12.56 -4.72 -6.62
C GLN A 9 -11.05 -5.00 -6.54
N ALA A 10 -10.71 -6.28 -6.38
CA ALA A 10 -9.33 -6.76 -6.47
C ALA A 10 -8.81 -6.55 -7.90
N ALA A 11 -7.59 -6.01 -8.01
CA ALA A 11 -6.99 -5.70 -9.31
C ALA A 11 -6.59 -6.97 -10.09
N TYR A 12 -6.40 -8.09 -9.38
CA TYR A 12 -6.10 -9.40 -9.93
C TYR A 12 -7.28 -10.34 -9.68
N THR A 13 -8.36 -10.19 -10.44
CA THR A 13 -9.29 -11.31 -10.55
C THR A 13 -8.60 -12.40 -11.34
N ASN A 14 -8.46 -13.59 -10.76
CA ASN A 14 -7.98 -14.77 -11.48
C ASN A 14 -8.72 -14.84 -12.82
N PRO A 15 -8.05 -14.87 -13.99
CA PRO A 15 -8.72 -14.94 -15.28
C PRO A 15 -9.67 -16.15 -15.40
N ASN A 16 -9.46 -17.18 -14.57
CA ASN A 16 -10.35 -18.32 -14.47
C ASN A 16 -11.67 -18.01 -13.72
N LEU A 17 -11.75 -16.92 -12.94
CA LEU A 17 -13.01 -16.37 -12.40
C LEU A 17 -13.87 -15.73 -13.50
N ASP A 18 -13.24 -15.20 -14.57
CA ASP A 18 -13.96 -14.67 -15.75
C ASP A 18 -14.59 -15.79 -16.60
N LEU A 19 -14.22 -17.06 -16.36
CA LEU A 19 -14.78 -18.24 -17.02
C LEU A 19 -16.07 -18.78 -16.35
N LEU A 20 -16.57 -18.12 -15.31
CA LEU A 20 -17.89 -18.39 -14.72
C LEU A 20 -18.96 -17.70 -15.59
N ASP A 21 -19.77 -18.47 -16.33
CA ASP A 21 -20.76 -17.93 -17.28
C ASP A 21 -21.71 -16.88 -16.64
N GLY A 22 -21.70 -15.64 -17.13
CA GLY A 22 -22.49 -14.50 -16.62
C GLY A 22 -21.62 -13.41 -15.97
N PRO A 23 -22.15 -12.20 -15.72
CA PRO A 23 -21.32 -11.04 -15.41
C PRO A 23 -20.88 -11.09 -13.95
N PHE A 24 -19.91 -11.93 -13.56
CA PHE A 24 -19.17 -11.84 -12.29
C PHE A 24 -18.02 -10.81 -12.37
N SER A 25 -17.94 -10.04 -13.45
CA SER A 25 -16.84 -9.10 -13.72
C SER A 25 -16.78 -7.88 -12.79
N THR A 26 -17.80 -7.65 -11.96
CA THR A 26 -17.89 -6.45 -11.12
C THR A 26 -18.35 -6.75 -9.69
N LEU A 27 -17.94 -5.93 -8.73
CA LEU A 27 -18.53 -5.97 -7.39
C LEU A 27 -20.05 -5.69 -7.42
N PRO A 28 -20.85 -6.39 -6.57
CA PRO A 28 -22.26 -6.07 -6.38
C PRO A 28 -22.42 -4.72 -5.66
N PRO A 29 -23.56 -4.03 -5.80
CA PRO A 29 -23.83 -2.79 -5.07
C PRO A 29 -23.66 -3.00 -3.56
N PHE A 30 -22.82 -2.17 -2.92
CA PHE A 30 -22.45 -2.40 -1.53
C PHE A 30 -23.63 -2.30 -0.55
N ALA A 31 -24.67 -1.51 -0.88
CA ALA A 31 -25.92 -1.48 -0.13
C ALA A 31 -26.57 -2.87 -0.02
N GLU A 32 -26.60 -3.64 -1.12
CA GLU A 32 -27.18 -4.98 -1.15
C GLU A 32 -26.32 -6.00 -0.41
N VAL A 33 -24.99 -5.83 -0.44
CA VAL A 33 -24.07 -6.63 0.37
C VAL A 33 -24.33 -6.40 1.86
N LYS A 34 -24.52 -5.14 2.28
CA LYS A 34 -24.86 -4.80 3.67
C LYS A 34 -26.19 -5.42 4.11
N GLU A 35 -27.20 -5.45 3.24
CA GLU A 35 -28.47 -6.13 3.52
C GLU A 35 -28.27 -7.64 3.76
N GLN A 36 -27.47 -8.30 2.90
CA GLN A 36 -27.16 -9.72 3.05
C GLN A 36 -26.33 -10.01 4.30
N VAL A 37 -25.36 -9.16 4.65
CA VAL A 37 -24.63 -9.29 5.91
C VAL A 37 -25.55 -9.07 7.11
N ALA A 38 -26.43 -8.07 7.10
CA ALA A 38 -27.39 -7.86 8.19
C ALA A 38 -28.35 -9.06 8.39
N LEU A 39 -28.79 -9.68 7.29
CA LEU A 39 -29.56 -10.93 7.32
C LEU A 39 -28.74 -12.06 7.96
N LEU A 40 -27.49 -12.25 7.53
CA LEU A 40 -26.59 -13.25 8.08
C LEU A 40 -26.36 -13.05 9.58
N SER A 41 -26.02 -11.82 10.02
CA SER A 41 -25.80 -11.55 11.44
C SER A 41 -27.06 -11.81 12.27
N ARG A 42 -28.26 -11.55 11.72
CA ARG A 42 -29.53 -11.88 12.38
C ARG A 42 -29.72 -13.40 12.53
N LEU A 43 -29.49 -14.17 11.47
CA LEU A 43 -29.60 -15.63 11.50
C LEU A 43 -28.58 -16.27 12.47
N ARG A 44 -27.34 -15.76 12.51
CA ARG A 44 -26.32 -16.20 13.46
C ARG A 44 -26.76 -15.95 14.90
N ARG A 45 -27.29 -14.76 15.20
CA ARG A 45 -27.81 -14.41 16.55
C ARG A 45 -29.00 -15.27 16.96
N SER A 46 -29.85 -15.69 16.02
CA SER A 46 -30.97 -16.61 16.30
C SER A 46 -30.58 -18.08 16.26
N GLN A 47 -29.29 -18.42 16.09
CA GLN A 47 -28.79 -19.79 15.95
C GLN A 47 -29.44 -20.56 14.78
N GLN A 48 -29.97 -19.85 13.78
CA GLN A 48 -30.56 -20.42 12.58
C GLN A 48 -29.52 -20.44 11.46
N VAL A 49 -28.52 -21.32 11.60
CA VAL A 49 -27.48 -21.47 10.57
C VAL A 49 -28.13 -22.07 9.32
N PRO A 50 -28.16 -21.35 8.18
CA PRO A 50 -28.73 -21.88 6.95
C PRO A 50 -27.92 -23.10 6.48
N SER A 51 -28.59 -24.05 5.84
CA SER A 51 -27.87 -25.13 5.15
C SER A 51 -26.95 -24.57 4.06
N THR A 52 -25.97 -25.37 3.67
CA THR A 52 -25.05 -25.12 2.56
C THR A 52 -25.75 -24.61 1.28
N GLU A 53 -26.86 -25.25 0.90
CA GLU A 53 -27.64 -24.88 -0.29
C GLU A 53 -28.48 -23.61 -0.08
N GLU A 54 -29.02 -23.40 1.12
CA GLU A 54 -29.70 -22.15 1.46
C GLU A 54 -28.73 -20.96 1.44
N CYS A 55 -27.47 -21.16 1.81
CA CYS A 55 -26.46 -20.12 1.79
C CYS A 55 -26.20 -19.59 0.38
N LYS A 56 -26.02 -20.48 -0.60
CA LYS A 56 -25.83 -20.09 -2.01
C LYS A 56 -27.01 -19.24 -2.51
N ARG A 57 -28.23 -19.62 -2.16
CA ARG A 57 -29.46 -18.92 -2.58
C ARG A 57 -29.66 -17.58 -1.87
N LEU A 58 -29.48 -17.53 -0.55
CA LEU A 58 -29.72 -16.34 0.26
C LEU A 58 -28.61 -15.29 0.13
N PHE A 59 -27.37 -15.74 -0.10
CA PHE A 59 -26.17 -14.92 -0.01
C PHE A 59 -25.35 -14.85 -1.30
N ALA A 60 -26.00 -15.03 -2.46
CA ALA A 60 -25.31 -15.01 -3.77
C ALA A 60 -24.49 -13.72 -4.02
N LYS A 61 -24.99 -12.56 -3.59
CA LYS A 61 -24.28 -11.27 -3.74
C LYS A 61 -23.11 -11.19 -2.78
N LEU A 62 -23.26 -11.70 -1.55
CA LEU A 62 -22.19 -11.76 -0.57
C LEU A 62 -21.09 -12.76 -0.97
N LEU A 63 -21.43 -13.90 -1.58
CA LEU A 63 -20.44 -14.80 -2.19
C LEU A 63 -19.62 -14.07 -3.25
N ARG A 64 -20.31 -13.41 -4.18
CA ARG A 64 -19.67 -12.61 -5.22
C ARG A 64 -18.80 -11.50 -4.64
N PHE A 65 -19.26 -10.83 -3.59
CA PHE A 65 -18.47 -9.84 -2.87
C PHE A 65 -17.19 -10.46 -2.30
N CYS A 66 -17.28 -11.60 -1.59
CA CYS A 66 -16.11 -12.27 -1.01
C CYS A 66 -15.07 -12.66 -2.08
N LEU A 67 -15.53 -13.12 -3.24
CA LEU A 67 -14.66 -13.49 -4.36
C LEU A 67 -13.96 -12.29 -5.00
N LEU A 68 -14.62 -11.14 -5.10
CA LEU A 68 -14.14 -10.00 -5.89
C LEU A 68 -13.55 -8.85 -5.06
N VAL A 69 -13.86 -8.76 -3.77
CA VAL A 69 -13.38 -7.67 -2.91
C VAL A 69 -11.90 -7.82 -2.63
N GLU A 70 -11.19 -6.70 -2.55
CA GLU A 70 -9.83 -6.68 -2.02
C GLU A 70 -9.82 -6.93 -0.51
N VAL A 71 -8.87 -7.73 -0.02
CA VAL A 71 -8.90 -8.23 1.37
C VAL A 71 -8.92 -7.11 2.40
N PHE A 72 -8.19 -6.00 2.14
CA PHE A 72 -8.08 -4.85 3.03
C PHE A 72 -9.24 -3.83 2.93
N ASP A 73 -10.15 -4.01 1.98
CA ASP A 73 -11.30 -3.12 1.76
C ASP A 73 -12.58 -3.65 2.43
N VAL A 74 -12.53 -4.84 3.04
CA VAL A 74 -13.62 -5.31 3.91
C VAL A 74 -13.69 -4.44 5.16
N PRO A 75 -14.83 -3.81 5.48
CA PRO A 75 -14.97 -3.05 6.72
C PRO A 75 -14.85 -3.93 7.96
N ASP A 76 -14.17 -3.44 8.99
CA ASP A 76 -13.94 -4.16 10.25
C ASP A 76 -15.23 -4.74 10.86
N TYR A 77 -16.34 -3.98 10.80
CA TYR A 77 -17.63 -4.42 11.35
C TYR A 77 -18.30 -5.59 10.58
N MET A 78 -17.82 -5.90 9.37
CA MET A 78 -18.30 -7.03 8.55
C MET A 78 -17.33 -8.20 8.56
N LEU A 79 -16.10 -8.01 9.03
CA LEU A 79 -15.01 -8.97 8.85
C LEU A 79 -15.36 -10.35 9.48
N GLU A 80 -15.99 -10.35 10.66
CA GLU A 80 -16.48 -11.56 11.33
C GLU A 80 -17.60 -12.30 10.57
N ASP A 81 -18.49 -11.57 9.89
CA ASP A 81 -19.56 -12.17 9.08
C ASP A 81 -19.01 -12.74 7.79
N ILE A 82 -18.04 -12.08 7.17
CA ILE A 82 -17.33 -12.55 5.98
C ILE A 82 -16.46 -13.77 6.29
N ALA A 83 -15.71 -13.71 7.39
CA ALA A 83 -14.95 -14.84 7.91
C ALA A 83 -15.84 -15.97 8.43
N PHE A 84 -17.15 -15.80 8.57
CA PHE A 84 -18.06 -16.91 8.87
C PHE A 84 -18.61 -17.52 7.57
N ILE A 85 -19.19 -16.69 6.69
CA ILE A 85 -19.89 -17.18 5.50
C ILE A 85 -18.94 -17.77 4.46
N SER A 86 -17.69 -17.30 4.39
CA SER A 86 -16.68 -17.86 3.48
C SER A 86 -16.43 -19.34 3.74
N GLU A 87 -16.46 -19.78 5.01
CA GLU A 87 -16.37 -21.21 5.36
C GLU A 87 -17.51 -22.01 4.75
N MET A 88 -18.74 -21.49 4.89
CA MET A 88 -19.94 -22.16 4.41
C MET A 88 -19.90 -22.29 2.88
N PHE A 89 -19.43 -21.25 2.18
CA PHE A 89 -19.24 -21.30 0.74
C PHE A 89 -18.16 -22.29 0.31
N ILE A 90 -17.04 -22.37 1.03
CA ILE A 90 -15.98 -23.37 0.79
C ILE A 90 -16.56 -24.78 0.97
N ARG A 91 -17.18 -25.08 2.12
CA ARG A 91 -17.84 -26.37 2.39
C ARG A 91 -18.86 -26.73 1.30
N ALA A 92 -19.62 -25.74 0.83
CA ALA A 92 -20.60 -25.92 -0.23
C ALA A 92 -20.04 -26.33 -1.59
N ALA A 93 -18.78 -26.01 -1.85
CA ALA A 93 -18.09 -26.46 -3.05
C ALA A 93 -17.71 -27.95 -2.95
N TYR A 94 -17.35 -28.45 -1.77
CA TYR A 94 -17.01 -29.86 -1.55
C TYR A 94 -18.24 -30.76 -1.47
N GLU A 95 -19.34 -30.30 -0.86
CA GLU A 95 -20.57 -31.09 -0.68
C GLU A 95 -21.43 -31.19 -1.96
N GLY A 96 -21.07 -30.45 -3.01
CA GLY A 96 -21.82 -30.46 -4.27
C GLY A 96 -21.83 -31.84 -4.96
N PRO A 97 -22.86 -32.17 -5.78
CA PRO A 97 -23.02 -33.48 -6.43
C PRO A 97 -21.83 -33.92 -7.30
N GLN A 98 -21.00 -32.95 -7.65
CA GLN A 98 -19.94 -32.99 -8.62
C GLN A 98 -18.55 -32.84 -7.95
N GLY A 99 -18.50 -32.38 -6.68
CA GLY A 99 -17.25 -32.06 -5.97
C GLY A 99 -16.46 -30.91 -6.61
N ILE A 100 -15.34 -30.51 -5.99
CA ILE A 100 -14.50 -29.39 -6.49
C ILE A 100 -13.79 -29.67 -7.84
N TRP A 101 -13.71 -30.95 -8.25
CA TRP A 101 -12.96 -31.40 -9.43
C TRP A 101 -13.78 -31.55 -10.72
N ALA A 102 -15.09 -31.36 -10.64
CA ALA A 102 -16.03 -31.83 -11.65
C ALA A 102 -15.99 -31.13 -13.02
N ASP A 103 -15.63 -29.85 -13.03
CA ASP A 103 -15.62 -29.02 -14.25
C ASP A 103 -14.22 -28.96 -14.90
N GLY A 104 -13.27 -29.80 -14.46
CA GLY A 104 -11.91 -29.84 -14.98
C GLY A 104 -11.84 -30.60 -16.31
N VAL A 105 -11.21 -29.99 -17.32
CA VAL A 105 -10.66 -30.77 -18.44
C VAL A 105 -9.46 -31.55 -17.90
N PRO A 106 -9.23 -32.83 -18.27
CA PRO A 106 -8.02 -33.54 -17.86
C PRO A 106 -6.75 -32.71 -18.10
N GLY A 107 -5.93 -32.54 -17.07
CA GLY A 107 -4.72 -31.69 -17.09
C GLY A 107 -4.95 -30.19 -16.87
N LYS A 108 -6.17 -29.76 -16.51
CA LYS A 108 -6.47 -28.39 -16.06
C LYS A 108 -7.31 -28.40 -14.79
N ARG A 109 -6.95 -27.50 -13.87
CA ARG A 109 -7.71 -27.24 -12.65
C ARG A 109 -9.14 -26.76 -13.00
N GLY A 110 -10.14 -27.39 -12.39
CA GLY A 110 -11.54 -27.06 -12.60
C GLY A 110 -11.93 -25.67 -12.08
N ARG A 111 -12.95 -25.05 -12.68
CA ARG A 111 -13.40 -23.69 -12.31
C ARG A 111 -13.79 -23.56 -10.83
N LEU A 112 -14.48 -24.57 -10.29
CA LEU A 112 -14.92 -24.59 -8.90
C LEU A 112 -13.74 -24.69 -7.92
N TYR A 113 -12.73 -25.49 -8.26
CA TYR A 113 -11.48 -25.56 -7.49
C TYR A 113 -10.78 -24.21 -7.43
N GLU A 114 -10.50 -23.56 -8.57
CA GLU A 114 -9.83 -22.25 -8.62
C GLU A 114 -10.57 -21.17 -7.80
N THR A 115 -11.90 -21.16 -7.89
CA THR A 115 -12.74 -20.23 -7.12
C THR A 115 -12.68 -20.50 -5.61
N THR A 116 -12.66 -21.77 -5.24
CA THR A 116 -12.58 -22.21 -3.83
C THR A 116 -11.20 -21.90 -3.24
N LEU A 117 -10.13 -22.10 -4.01
CA LEU A 117 -8.77 -21.74 -3.61
C LEU A 117 -8.66 -20.24 -3.33
N GLU A 118 -9.15 -19.41 -4.25
CA GLU A 118 -9.11 -17.95 -4.09
C GLU A 118 -9.87 -17.51 -2.83
N LEU A 119 -11.08 -18.04 -2.63
CA LEU A 119 -11.88 -17.74 -1.44
C LEU A 119 -11.18 -18.18 -0.15
N ARG A 120 -10.57 -19.37 -0.15
CA ARG A 120 -9.83 -19.90 1.00
C ARG A 120 -8.63 -19.02 1.33
N MET A 121 -7.87 -18.58 0.33
CA MET A 121 -6.74 -17.65 0.53
C MET A 121 -7.18 -16.33 1.16
N LYS A 122 -8.29 -15.74 0.68
CA LYS A 122 -8.85 -14.52 1.29
C LYS A 122 -9.34 -14.76 2.71
N ARG A 123 -10.02 -15.88 2.95
CA ARG A 123 -10.48 -16.31 4.28
C ARG A 123 -9.32 -16.40 5.28
N ILE A 124 -8.21 -17.05 4.90
CA ILE A 124 -7.01 -17.15 5.76
C ILE A 124 -6.53 -15.75 6.18
N VAL A 125 -6.49 -14.80 5.25
CA VAL A 125 -6.12 -13.40 5.54
C VAL A 125 -7.12 -12.75 6.49
N TRP A 126 -8.42 -12.87 6.24
CA TRP A 126 -9.45 -12.30 7.11
C TRP A 126 -9.44 -12.89 8.53
N LEU A 127 -9.12 -14.18 8.67
CA LEU A 127 -9.01 -14.83 9.98
C LEU A 127 -7.85 -14.30 10.81
N ILE A 128 -6.72 -13.93 10.19
CA ILE A 128 -5.55 -13.41 10.92
C ILE A 128 -5.55 -11.88 11.12
N MET A 129 -6.46 -11.17 10.47
CA MET A 129 -6.60 -9.72 10.61
C MET A 129 -7.39 -9.35 11.87
N GLU A 130 -7.05 -8.20 12.47
CA GLU A 130 -7.90 -7.57 13.48
C GLU A 130 -9.18 -7.02 12.83
N PRO A 131 -10.35 -7.08 13.51
CA PRO A 131 -10.55 -7.55 14.89
C PRO A 131 -10.78 -9.07 15.05
N VAL A 132 -10.68 -9.87 13.98
CA VAL A 132 -11.02 -11.31 14.01
C VAL A 132 -9.97 -12.13 14.78
N ASN A 133 -8.70 -12.04 14.37
CA ASN A 133 -7.54 -12.64 15.05
C ASN A 133 -7.76 -14.09 15.54
N ARG A 134 -8.13 -15.00 14.63
CA ARG A 134 -8.32 -16.45 14.83
C ARG A 134 -7.23 -17.28 14.10
N PRO A 135 -5.95 -17.17 14.49
CA PRO A 135 -4.85 -17.81 13.76
C PRO A 135 -4.87 -19.35 13.80
N LEU A 136 -5.46 -19.97 14.84
CA LEU A 136 -5.61 -21.43 14.89
C LEU A 136 -6.60 -21.95 13.85
N GLU A 137 -7.71 -21.24 13.63
CA GLU A 137 -8.66 -21.57 12.56
C GLU A 137 -8.04 -21.32 11.18
N ALA A 138 -7.24 -20.26 11.03
CA ALA A 138 -6.49 -20.02 9.82
C ALA A 138 -5.45 -21.12 9.53
N LEU A 139 -4.89 -21.74 10.58
CA LEU A 139 -3.92 -22.82 10.47
C LEU A 139 -4.58 -24.07 9.88
N GLU A 140 -5.75 -24.43 10.40
CA GLU A 140 -6.56 -25.55 9.89
C GLU A 140 -6.90 -25.35 8.40
N GLU A 141 -7.31 -24.14 8.01
CA GLU A 141 -7.61 -23.81 6.60
C GLU A 141 -6.39 -23.94 5.68
N VAL A 142 -5.23 -23.46 6.12
CA VAL A 142 -3.99 -23.59 5.36
C VAL A 142 -3.55 -25.05 5.22
N GLU A 143 -3.63 -25.84 6.29
CA GLU A 143 -3.21 -27.25 6.27
C GLU A 143 -4.09 -28.07 5.31
N LEU A 144 -5.40 -27.80 5.29
CA LEU A 144 -6.31 -28.36 4.29
C LEU A 144 -5.92 -27.97 2.87
N HIS A 145 -5.56 -26.70 2.66
CA HIS A 145 -5.09 -26.22 1.35
C HIS A 145 -3.80 -26.93 0.91
N ILE A 146 -2.82 -27.08 1.81
CA ILE A 146 -1.57 -27.79 1.51
C ILE A 146 -1.87 -29.24 1.09
N LYS A 147 -2.70 -29.95 1.86
CA LYS A 147 -3.07 -31.34 1.55
C LYS A 147 -3.70 -31.48 0.16
N GLU A 148 -4.58 -30.56 -0.19
CA GLU A 148 -5.21 -30.54 -1.52
C GLU A 148 -4.20 -30.20 -2.63
N PHE A 149 -3.30 -29.26 -2.37
CA PHE A 149 -2.25 -28.91 -3.31
C PHE A 149 -1.30 -30.09 -3.57
N ASP A 150 -0.94 -30.85 -2.53
CA ASP A 150 -0.13 -32.06 -2.65
C ASP A 150 -0.85 -33.12 -3.52
N GLN A 151 -2.16 -33.32 -3.32
CA GLN A 151 -2.97 -34.21 -4.17
C GLN A 151 -2.96 -33.78 -5.64
N VAL A 152 -2.96 -32.46 -5.93
CA VAL A 152 -2.83 -31.97 -7.31
C VAL A 152 -1.47 -32.32 -7.89
N LEU A 153 -0.39 -32.13 -7.12
CA LEU A 153 0.95 -32.45 -7.57
C LEU A 153 1.09 -33.95 -7.86
N GLU A 154 0.54 -34.81 -7.01
CA GLU A 154 0.50 -36.26 -7.20
C GLU A 154 -0.32 -36.65 -8.45
N HIS A 155 -1.51 -36.09 -8.60
CA HIS A 155 -2.38 -36.35 -9.75
C HIS A 155 -1.73 -35.94 -11.07
N ASP A 156 -1.02 -34.81 -11.09
CA ASP A 156 -0.36 -34.27 -12.27
C ASP A 156 1.04 -34.88 -12.50
N ASP A 157 1.45 -35.88 -11.70
CA ASP A 157 2.75 -36.55 -11.75
C ASP A 157 3.92 -35.52 -11.73
N SER A 158 3.75 -34.51 -10.88
CA SER A 158 4.62 -33.34 -10.83
C SER A 158 6.01 -33.69 -10.29
N PRO A 159 7.10 -33.13 -10.86
CA PRO A 159 8.45 -33.31 -10.31
C PRO A 159 8.63 -32.65 -8.93
N TYR A 160 7.62 -31.94 -8.43
CA TYR A 160 7.65 -31.21 -7.17
C TYR A 160 6.90 -31.90 -6.03
N CYS A 161 6.47 -33.17 -6.17
CA CYS A 161 5.80 -33.90 -5.09
C CYS A 161 6.60 -33.92 -3.77
N ASP A 162 7.93 -34.04 -3.85
CA ASP A 162 8.82 -34.02 -2.66
C ASP A 162 9.24 -32.60 -2.24
N THR A 163 8.94 -31.59 -3.07
CA THR A 163 9.30 -30.18 -2.82
C THR A 163 8.14 -29.22 -3.11
N PRO A 164 6.94 -29.47 -2.56
CA PRO A 164 5.71 -28.75 -2.91
C PRO A 164 5.79 -27.25 -2.62
N TRP A 165 6.63 -26.83 -1.66
CA TRP A 165 6.88 -25.41 -1.35
C TRP A 165 7.53 -24.62 -2.50
N VAL A 166 8.16 -25.30 -3.48
CA VAL A 166 8.75 -24.63 -4.65
C VAL A 166 7.67 -24.05 -5.57
N PRO A 167 6.77 -24.84 -6.19
CA PRO A 167 5.66 -24.30 -6.96
C PRO A 167 4.58 -23.67 -6.06
N GLY A 168 4.50 -24.08 -4.78
CA GLY A 168 3.51 -23.64 -3.80
C GLY A 168 3.96 -22.47 -2.92
N LEU A 169 4.98 -21.69 -3.32
CA LEU A 169 5.60 -20.65 -2.47
C LEU A 169 4.56 -19.72 -1.81
N TYR A 170 3.50 -19.35 -2.53
CA TYR A 170 2.44 -18.50 -1.98
C TYR A 170 1.71 -19.16 -0.79
N ILE A 171 1.27 -20.42 -0.93
CA ILE A 171 0.56 -21.18 0.11
C ILE A 171 1.49 -21.41 1.31
N TYR A 172 2.73 -21.83 1.05
CA TYR A 172 3.71 -22.10 2.10
C TYR A 172 4.16 -20.81 2.80
N SER A 173 4.23 -19.68 2.10
CA SER A 173 4.48 -18.38 2.76
C SER A 173 3.38 -18.04 3.76
N ARG A 174 2.10 -18.28 3.42
CA ARG A 174 1.00 -18.10 4.36
C ARG A 174 1.08 -19.09 5.51
N TYR A 175 1.46 -20.33 5.24
CA TYR A 175 1.64 -21.34 6.29
C TYR A 175 2.68 -20.95 7.32
N GLY A 176 3.85 -20.47 6.87
CA GLY A 176 4.88 -19.93 7.78
C GLY A 176 4.35 -18.79 8.64
N ASP A 177 3.63 -17.84 8.04
CA ASP A 177 3.03 -16.70 8.75
C ASP A 177 2.01 -17.16 9.80
N VAL A 178 1.11 -18.07 9.43
CA VAL A 178 0.05 -18.56 10.32
C VAL A 178 0.60 -19.43 11.45
N LEU A 179 1.62 -20.26 11.21
CA LEU A 179 2.30 -21.02 12.28
C LEU A 179 2.84 -20.08 13.36
N VAL A 180 3.47 -18.97 12.97
CA VAL A 180 3.97 -17.98 13.92
C VAL A 180 2.82 -17.29 14.65
N LEU A 181 1.79 -16.84 13.94
CA LEU A 181 0.63 -16.18 14.56
C LEU A 181 -0.14 -17.12 15.50
N ALA A 182 -0.15 -18.42 15.22
CA ALA A 182 -0.76 -19.46 16.04
C ALA A 182 0.16 -19.97 17.18
N ASN A 183 1.32 -19.32 17.39
CA ASN A 183 2.32 -19.69 18.40
C ASN A 183 2.80 -21.15 18.30
N LYS A 184 2.90 -21.68 17.07
CA LYS A 184 3.44 -23.02 16.78
C LYS A 184 4.93 -22.92 16.44
N PHE A 185 5.78 -23.14 17.45
CA PHE A 185 7.23 -22.95 17.36
C PHE A 185 8.04 -24.26 17.43
N GLY A 186 7.60 -25.30 16.72
CA GLY A 186 8.26 -26.62 16.72
C GLY A 186 9.37 -26.78 15.66
N PRO A 187 10.07 -27.93 15.64
CA PRO A 187 11.03 -28.29 14.57
C PRO A 187 10.42 -28.25 13.17
N ASP A 188 9.13 -28.58 13.06
CA ASP A 188 8.40 -28.53 11.80
C ASP A 188 8.28 -27.09 11.28
N THR A 189 8.03 -26.12 12.17
CA THR A 189 8.00 -24.69 11.83
C THR A 189 9.36 -24.23 11.30
N HIS A 190 10.46 -24.63 11.95
CA HIS A 190 11.80 -24.31 11.44
C HIS A 190 12.00 -24.84 10.02
N THR A 191 11.64 -26.10 9.80
CA THR A 191 11.76 -26.77 8.50
C THR A 191 10.94 -26.08 7.42
N VAL A 192 9.68 -25.73 7.70
CA VAL A 192 8.81 -24.99 6.79
C VAL A 192 9.44 -23.64 6.42
N LEU A 193 9.95 -22.88 7.39
CA LEU A 193 10.56 -21.57 7.14
C LEU A 193 11.84 -21.68 6.31
N GLN A 194 12.68 -22.69 6.54
CA GLN A 194 13.87 -22.97 5.71
C GLN A 194 13.48 -23.37 4.28
N ASN A 195 12.45 -24.20 4.13
CA ASN A 195 11.92 -24.60 2.82
C ASN A 195 11.42 -23.38 2.04
N ILE A 196 10.74 -22.43 2.70
CA ILE A 196 10.33 -21.16 2.08
C ILE A 196 11.56 -20.37 1.58
N LEU A 197 12.63 -20.27 2.38
CA LEU A 197 13.87 -19.59 1.95
C LEU A 197 14.49 -20.26 0.70
N VAL A 198 14.48 -21.59 0.64
CA VAL A 198 14.94 -22.36 -0.53
C VAL A 198 14.06 -22.05 -1.74
N ALA A 199 12.73 -22.09 -1.59
CA ALA A 199 11.80 -21.79 -2.67
C ALA A 199 11.94 -20.35 -3.18
N CYS A 200 12.17 -19.36 -2.32
CA CYS A 200 12.44 -17.98 -2.74
C CYS A 200 13.69 -17.86 -3.63
N CYS A 201 14.65 -18.77 -3.48
CA CYS A 201 15.86 -18.83 -4.28
C CYS A 201 15.76 -19.76 -5.50
N TYR A 202 14.59 -20.35 -5.75
CA TYR A 202 14.40 -21.26 -6.89
C TYR A 202 14.17 -20.48 -8.20
N PRO A 203 14.70 -20.92 -9.36
CA PRO A 203 14.61 -20.18 -10.62
C PRO A 203 13.21 -19.72 -11.04
N CYS A 204 12.17 -20.53 -10.79
CA CYS A 204 10.78 -20.15 -11.12
C CYS A 204 10.24 -19.02 -10.23
N ASN A 205 10.78 -18.82 -9.04
CA ASN A 205 10.30 -17.85 -8.05
C ASN A 205 11.18 -16.60 -7.95
N ILE A 206 12.47 -16.66 -8.33
CA ILE A 206 13.38 -15.50 -8.24
C ILE A 206 12.85 -14.29 -9.01
N ALA A 207 12.14 -14.51 -10.12
CA ALA A 207 11.55 -13.43 -10.91
C ALA A 207 10.25 -12.86 -10.32
N ALA A 208 9.65 -13.52 -9.32
CA ALA A 208 8.39 -13.09 -8.72
C ALA A 208 8.63 -11.86 -7.82
N PRO A 209 7.88 -10.75 -8.01
CA PRO A 209 8.03 -9.54 -7.19
C PRO A 209 7.87 -9.76 -5.68
N SER A 210 7.10 -10.78 -5.27
CA SER A 210 6.83 -11.13 -3.88
C SER A 210 7.89 -12.02 -3.23
N ALA A 211 8.85 -12.57 -3.99
CA ALA A 211 9.84 -13.50 -3.42
C ALA A 211 10.76 -12.82 -2.40
N ASP A 212 11.16 -11.57 -2.64
CA ASP A 212 12.02 -10.81 -1.73
C ASP A 212 11.33 -10.48 -0.41
N SER A 213 10.07 -10.03 -0.46
CA SER A 213 9.29 -9.77 0.75
C SER A 213 9.03 -11.06 1.52
N THR A 214 8.68 -12.14 0.83
CA THR A 214 8.48 -13.46 1.43
C THR A 214 9.75 -13.97 2.12
N ARG A 215 10.91 -13.83 1.47
CA ARG A 215 12.21 -14.19 2.05
C ARG A 215 12.54 -13.38 3.30
N ALA A 216 12.28 -12.06 3.27
CA ALA A 216 12.50 -11.20 4.42
C ALA A 216 11.58 -11.57 5.60
N THR A 217 10.31 -11.89 5.33
CA THR A 217 9.35 -12.37 6.32
C THR A 217 9.77 -13.72 6.89
N ALA A 218 10.24 -14.67 6.07
CA ALA A 218 10.76 -15.95 6.56
C ALA A 218 11.98 -15.77 7.48
N HIS A 219 12.91 -14.87 7.15
CA HIS A 219 14.01 -14.51 8.04
C HIS A 219 13.53 -13.84 9.35
N MET A 220 12.50 -13.00 9.29
CA MET A 220 11.89 -12.41 10.48
C MET A 220 11.34 -13.51 11.41
N HIS A 221 10.60 -14.47 10.86
CA HIS A 221 10.06 -15.61 11.61
C HIS A 221 11.14 -16.53 12.19
N LEU A 222 12.19 -16.87 11.42
CA LEU A 222 13.31 -17.65 11.93
C LEU A 222 14.07 -16.92 13.04
N ALA A 223 14.17 -15.59 12.96
CA ALA A 223 14.75 -14.80 14.04
C ALA A 223 13.92 -14.91 15.33
N LEU A 224 12.59 -14.79 15.25
CA LEU A 224 11.71 -15.01 16.41
C LEU A 224 11.84 -16.43 16.98
N LEU A 225 11.87 -17.44 16.11
CA LEU A 225 12.02 -18.83 16.53
C LEU A 225 13.33 -19.07 17.29
N GLY A 226 14.46 -18.54 16.79
CA GLY A 226 15.73 -18.61 17.52
C GLY A 226 15.68 -17.90 18.87
N GLN A 227 14.99 -16.75 18.95
CA GLN A 227 14.79 -16.03 20.22
C GLN A 227 13.97 -16.86 21.23
N ILE A 228 12.92 -17.58 20.78
CA ILE A 228 12.07 -18.43 21.62
C ILE A 228 12.84 -19.69 22.08
N SER A 229 13.57 -20.33 21.17
CA SER A 229 14.35 -21.53 21.45
C SER A 229 15.63 -21.26 22.25
N GLY A 230 15.99 -19.99 22.47
CA GLY A 230 17.22 -19.60 23.14
C GLY A 230 18.49 -19.70 22.29
N ASP A 231 18.35 -19.99 20.99
CA ASP A 231 19.46 -20.03 20.05
C ASP A 231 19.84 -18.62 19.58
N LYS A 232 20.93 -18.11 20.13
CA LYS A 232 21.52 -16.79 19.82
C LYS A 232 22.84 -16.91 19.07
N GLY A 233 23.05 -18.01 18.35
CA GLY A 233 24.21 -18.24 17.51
C GLY A 233 24.33 -17.30 16.32
N ASP A 234 25.33 -17.52 15.47
CA ASP A 234 25.60 -16.67 14.30
C ASP A 234 24.50 -16.75 13.24
N GLU A 235 23.83 -17.90 13.11
CA GLU A 235 22.69 -18.07 12.20
C GLU A 235 21.50 -17.19 12.59
N HIS A 236 21.14 -17.18 13.88
CA HIS A 236 20.11 -16.29 14.41
C HIS A 236 20.42 -14.80 14.09
N LYS A 237 21.66 -14.36 14.32
CA LYS A 237 22.07 -12.97 13.99
C LYS A 237 21.93 -12.66 12.50
N ARG A 238 22.29 -13.60 11.61
CA ARG A 238 22.13 -13.43 10.15
C ARG A 238 20.67 -13.24 9.77
N HIS A 239 19.75 -14.00 10.38
CA HIS A 239 18.31 -13.83 10.13
C HIS A 239 17.80 -12.47 10.59
N VAL A 240 18.19 -12.03 11.80
CA VAL A 240 17.85 -10.68 12.32
C VAL A 240 18.35 -9.59 11.36
N GLU A 241 19.61 -9.66 10.96
CA GLU A 241 20.21 -8.68 10.05
C GLU A 241 19.58 -8.70 8.66
N ALA A 242 19.28 -9.88 8.10
CA ALA A 242 18.66 -10.00 6.79
C ALA A 242 17.28 -9.34 6.76
N ALA A 243 16.41 -9.67 7.73
CA ALA A 243 15.08 -9.07 7.86
C ALA A 243 15.17 -7.55 8.13
N ALA A 244 15.98 -7.13 9.12
CA ALA A 244 16.10 -5.72 9.48
C ALA A 244 16.67 -4.87 8.33
N ARG A 245 17.61 -5.39 7.53
CA ARG A 245 18.11 -4.70 6.33
C ARG A 245 16.99 -4.49 5.30
N TYR A 246 16.18 -5.51 5.07
CA TYR A 246 15.06 -5.42 4.13
C TYR A 246 14.01 -4.41 4.60
N PHE A 247 13.55 -4.50 5.85
CA PHE A 247 12.52 -3.60 6.39
C PHE A 247 12.98 -2.14 6.46
N ARG A 248 14.24 -1.84 6.79
CA ARG A 248 14.75 -0.46 6.70
C ARG A 248 14.69 0.12 5.29
N LYS A 249 14.96 -0.70 4.27
CA LYS A 249 14.92 -0.28 2.86
C LYS A 249 13.50 -0.17 2.31
N HIS A 250 12.53 -0.81 2.95
CA HIS A 250 11.15 -0.90 2.43
C HIS A 250 10.09 -0.49 3.45
N ARG A 251 10.46 0.40 4.39
CA ARG A 251 9.59 0.79 5.51
C ARG A 251 8.18 1.14 5.07
N THR A 252 8.03 2.00 4.05
CA THR A 252 6.71 2.40 3.54
C THR A 252 5.84 1.20 3.20
N GLY A 253 6.35 0.22 2.45
CA GLY A 253 5.56 -0.96 2.05
C GLY A 253 5.37 -2.02 3.14
N THR A 254 6.25 -2.06 4.14
CA THR A 254 6.27 -3.13 5.14
C THR A 254 5.74 -2.72 6.50
N LEU A 255 5.70 -1.43 6.84
CA LEU A 255 5.38 -0.93 8.19
C LEU A 255 4.10 -1.57 8.75
N HIS A 256 3.02 -1.53 7.98
CA HIS A 256 1.73 -2.03 8.46
C HIS A 256 1.71 -3.56 8.58
N ALA A 257 2.28 -4.26 7.60
CA ALA A 257 2.41 -5.72 7.64
C ALA A 257 3.33 -6.20 8.78
N SER A 258 4.39 -5.46 9.08
CA SER A 258 5.34 -5.79 10.13
C SER A 258 4.73 -5.64 11.54
N ASN A 259 3.79 -4.72 11.76
CA ASN A 259 3.13 -4.57 13.07
C ASN A 259 2.40 -5.84 13.51
N LEU A 260 1.81 -6.59 12.57
CA LEU A 260 1.12 -7.85 12.84
C LEU A 260 2.03 -8.89 13.52
N TYR A 261 3.34 -8.85 13.23
CA TYR A 261 4.31 -9.86 13.68
C TYR A 261 5.28 -9.33 14.75
N LEU A 262 5.74 -8.08 14.61
CA LEU A 262 6.86 -7.54 15.39
C LEU A 262 6.46 -7.03 16.78
N GLN A 263 5.18 -6.75 17.01
CA GLN A 263 4.68 -6.10 18.24
C GLN A 263 3.56 -6.93 18.90
N ARG A 264 3.70 -8.25 18.91
CA ARG A 264 2.69 -9.16 19.46
C ARG A 264 2.79 -9.27 20.99
N PRO A 265 1.68 -9.05 21.73
CA PRO A 265 1.70 -9.10 23.19
C PRO A 265 1.83 -10.53 23.76
N ASP A 266 1.46 -11.54 22.97
CA ASP A 266 1.48 -12.97 23.31
C ASP A 266 2.80 -13.67 22.94
N GLN A 267 3.81 -12.91 22.51
CA GLN A 267 5.12 -13.39 22.07
C GLN A 267 6.25 -12.61 22.77
N PRO A 268 7.48 -13.16 22.86
CA PRO A 268 8.60 -12.38 23.38
C PRO A 268 8.92 -11.20 22.46
N ILE A 269 9.62 -10.20 23.00
CA ILE A 269 10.08 -9.03 22.22
C ILE A 269 10.83 -9.52 20.98
N HIS A 270 10.31 -9.17 19.80
CA HIS A 270 10.82 -9.68 18.55
C HIS A 270 12.25 -9.14 18.30
N PRO A 271 13.25 -9.98 17.97
CA PRO A 271 14.64 -9.52 17.82
C PRO A 271 14.80 -8.54 16.64
N VAL A 272 14.03 -8.72 15.56
CA VAL A 272 13.94 -7.72 14.47
C VAL A 272 13.32 -6.39 14.92
N TYR A 273 12.33 -6.37 15.83
CA TYR A 273 11.82 -5.13 16.41
C TYR A 273 12.94 -4.38 17.15
N VAL A 274 13.70 -5.08 17.99
CA VAL A 274 14.87 -4.51 18.69
C VAL A 274 15.91 -3.98 17.70
N ALA A 275 16.19 -4.74 16.64
CA ALA A 275 17.16 -4.34 15.63
C ALA A 275 16.71 -3.10 14.85
N LEU A 276 15.41 -2.94 14.55
CA LEU A 276 14.86 -1.77 13.88
C LEU A 276 14.84 -0.54 14.80
N GLY A 277 14.52 -0.73 16.07
CA GLY A 277 14.33 0.32 17.07
C GLY A 277 12.93 0.93 17.02
N GLU A 278 12.45 1.42 18.17
CA GLU A 278 11.09 1.96 18.35
C GLU A 278 10.78 3.10 17.35
N GLU A 279 11.76 3.97 17.11
CA GLU A 279 11.66 5.08 16.16
C GLU A 279 11.26 4.66 14.74
N TRP A 280 11.61 3.44 14.31
CA TRP A 280 11.25 2.92 12.97
C TRP A 280 9.73 2.79 12.79
N PHE A 281 9.01 2.53 13.88
CA PHE A 281 7.55 2.33 13.88
C PHE A 281 6.76 3.64 14.00
N THR A 282 7.42 4.76 14.24
CA THR A 282 6.79 6.08 14.32
C THR A 282 6.57 6.65 12.92
N ASN A 283 5.60 7.55 12.75
CA ASN A 283 5.39 8.30 11.50
C ASN A 283 6.59 9.14 11.06
N ARG A 284 7.56 9.32 11.95
CA ARG A 284 8.75 10.13 11.72
C ARG A 284 10.01 9.31 11.98
N PRO A 285 10.31 8.32 11.12
CA PRO A 285 11.41 7.43 11.36
C PRO A 285 12.75 8.16 11.30
N SER A 286 13.80 7.49 11.77
CA SER A 286 15.13 8.06 11.80
C SER A 286 15.59 8.44 10.38
N LYS A 287 16.50 9.42 10.25
CA LYS A 287 17.11 9.77 8.94
C LYS A 287 17.77 8.59 8.25
N LYS A 288 18.19 7.57 9.00
CA LYS A 288 18.83 6.37 8.45
C LYS A 288 17.82 5.55 7.65
N ASP A 289 16.58 5.52 8.13
CA ASP A 289 15.46 4.83 7.50
C ASP A 289 14.90 5.64 6.32
N ASP A 290 14.81 6.97 6.48
CA ASP A 290 14.42 7.92 5.41
C ASP A 290 15.46 8.09 4.29
N LYS A 291 16.69 7.61 4.47
CA LYS A 291 17.71 7.63 3.40
C LYS A 291 17.44 6.60 2.30
N HIS A 292 16.55 5.63 2.57
CA HIS A 292 16.25 4.55 1.65
C HIS A 292 14.74 4.28 1.59
N PRO A 293 13.86 5.27 1.29
CA PRO A 293 12.55 4.92 0.77
C PRO A 293 12.85 4.04 -0.45
N GLY A 294 12.33 2.81 -0.46
CA GLY A 294 12.63 1.84 -1.52
C GLY A 294 12.60 2.55 -2.87
N LYS A 295 13.72 2.60 -3.58
CA LYS A 295 13.77 3.31 -4.85
C LYS A 295 13.03 2.47 -5.87
N PHE A 296 12.21 3.11 -6.67
CA PHE A 296 11.50 2.48 -7.76
C PHE A 296 11.71 3.29 -9.03
N CYS A 297 11.56 2.63 -10.17
CA CYS A 297 11.42 3.31 -11.44
C CYS A 297 10.17 4.18 -11.41
N THR A 298 10.30 5.50 -11.55
CA THR A 298 9.18 6.45 -11.56
C THR A 298 8.16 6.14 -12.66
N TYR A 299 8.59 5.48 -13.74
CA TYR A 299 7.70 5.12 -14.84
C TYR A 299 6.93 3.82 -14.63
N CYS A 300 7.57 2.73 -14.20
CA CYS A 300 6.96 1.39 -14.17
C CYS A 300 6.91 0.75 -12.78
N ASP A 301 7.22 1.50 -11.73
CA ASP A 301 7.24 1.08 -10.31
C ASP A 301 8.17 -0.08 -9.98
N LYS A 302 8.99 -0.51 -10.95
CA LYS A 302 9.96 -1.58 -10.74
C LYS A 302 10.93 -1.19 -9.62
N PRO A 303 10.97 -1.96 -8.51
CA PRO A 303 11.83 -1.63 -7.37
C PRO A 303 13.30 -1.90 -7.68
N GLU A 304 14.20 -1.20 -6.97
CA GLU A 304 15.67 -1.34 -7.07
C GLU A 304 16.15 -2.77 -6.78
N MET A 305 15.36 -3.60 -6.10
CA MET A 305 15.70 -5.01 -5.86
C MET A 305 15.64 -5.85 -7.13
N GLN A 306 14.76 -5.50 -8.08
CA GLN A 306 14.60 -6.23 -9.33
C GLN A 306 15.56 -5.73 -10.42
N THR A 307 16.16 -4.54 -10.25
CA THR A 307 16.97 -3.91 -11.30
C THR A 307 17.82 -2.76 -10.77
N THR A 308 18.93 -2.48 -11.45
CA THR A 308 19.71 -1.27 -11.18
C THR A 308 18.96 -0.04 -11.71
N LEU A 309 18.80 0.97 -10.86
CA LEU A 309 18.13 2.21 -11.24
C LEU A 309 19.12 3.29 -11.65
N LEU A 310 18.81 3.95 -12.77
CA LEU A 310 19.49 5.12 -13.31
C LEU A 310 18.84 6.38 -12.75
N GLN A 311 19.64 7.33 -12.30
CA GLN A 311 19.16 8.63 -11.84
C GLN A 311 19.01 9.59 -13.02
N CYS A 312 17.96 10.43 -13.01
CA CYS A 312 17.85 11.51 -14.00
C CYS A 312 19.08 12.43 -13.93
N ALA A 313 19.83 12.52 -15.03
CA ALA A 313 21.09 13.27 -15.07
C ALA A 313 20.93 14.78 -14.79
N ARG A 314 19.74 15.33 -15.08
CA ARG A 314 19.44 16.75 -14.93
C ARG A 314 19.02 17.12 -13.50
N CYS A 315 17.90 16.61 -13.02
CA CYS A 315 17.36 16.98 -11.71
C CYS A 315 17.96 16.17 -10.56
N LYS A 316 18.40 14.94 -10.81
CA LYS A 316 18.89 13.98 -9.81
C LYS A 316 17.86 13.59 -8.73
N TRP A 317 16.57 13.78 -8.97
CA TRP A 317 15.52 13.48 -7.98
C TRP A 317 14.70 12.21 -8.28
N VAL A 318 14.68 11.76 -9.52
CA VAL A 318 13.90 10.58 -9.95
C VAL A 318 14.80 9.49 -10.51
N TYR A 319 14.28 8.26 -10.50
CA TYR A 319 14.98 7.04 -10.84
C TYR A 319 14.25 6.26 -11.93
N TYR A 320 14.99 5.60 -12.82
CA TYR A 320 14.46 4.82 -13.93
C TYR A 320 15.22 3.50 -14.10
N CYS A 321 14.54 2.39 -14.37
CA CYS A 321 15.22 1.13 -14.64
C CYS A 321 15.84 1.06 -16.04
N SER A 322 15.46 1.95 -16.96
CA SER A 322 15.98 1.98 -18.32
C SER A 322 15.78 3.34 -18.99
N LYS A 323 16.44 3.56 -20.14
CA LYS A 323 16.27 4.78 -20.94
C LYS A 323 14.87 4.87 -21.55
N GLU A 324 14.23 3.74 -21.81
CA GLU A 324 12.87 3.64 -22.35
C GLU A 324 11.87 4.14 -21.29
N CYS A 325 12.03 3.72 -20.03
CA CYS A 325 11.23 4.21 -18.92
C CYS A 325 11.41 5.72 -18.71
N GLN A 326 12.64 6.21 -18.81
CA GLN A 326 12.90 7.66 -18.75
C GLN A 326 12.21 8.43 -19.88
N LYS A 327 12.21 7.89 -21.11
CA LYS A 327 11.52 8.50 -22.26
C LYS A 327 10.01 8.48 -22.10
N GLY A 328 9.45 7.38 -21.58
CA GLY A 328 8.02 7.24 -21.31
C GLY A 328 7.53 8.24 -20.26
N ASP A 329 8.31 8.45 -19.19
CA ASP A 329 7.98 9.39 -18.12
C ASP A 329 8.24 10.86 -18.50
N TRP A 330 8.97 11.13 -19.59
CA TRP A 330 9.45 12.48 -19.90
C TRP A 330 8.33 13.52 -20.00
N LYS A 331 7.15 13.14 -20.50
CA LYS A 331 6.00 14.06 -20.58
C LYS A 331 5.59 14.58 -19.20
N ALA A 332 5.47 13.68 -18.22
CA ALA A 332 5.12 14.01 -16.84
C ALA A 332 6.30 14.66 -16.07
N HIS A 333 7.53 14.16 -16.30
CA HIS A 333 8.70 14.62 -15.56
C HIS A 333 9.28 15.95 -16.05
N LYS A 334 9.13 16.30 -17.34
CA LYS A 334 9.85 17.43 -17.94
C LYS A 334 9.67 18.74 -17.18
N ASP A 335 8.43 19.07 -16.82
CA ASP A 335 8.13 20.34 -16.15
C ASP A 335 8.68 20.35 -14.74
N THR A 336 8.48 19.28 -13.97
CA THR A 336 9.08 19.15 -12.63
C THR A 336 10.61 19.22 -12.72
N CYS A 337 11.23 18.47 -13.63
CA CYS A 337 12.67 18.48 -13.91
C CYS A 337 13.23 19.88 -14.18
N LYS A 338 12.48 20.68 -14.94
CA LYS A 338 12.84 22.07 -15.26
C LYS A 338 12.76 22.93 -13.99
N THR A 339 11.66 22.89 -13.26
CA THR A 339 11.47 23.63 -12.00
C THR A 339 12.61 23.33 -11.02
N TYR A 340 12.99 22.06 -10.85
CA TYR A 340 14.14 21.69 -10.02
C TYR A 340 15.42 22.44 -10.40
N THR A 341 15.73 22.49 -11.70
CA THR A 341 16.95 23.16 -12.17
C THR A 341 16.89 24.68 -12.00
N GLU A 342 15.71 25.29 -12.18
CA GLU A 342 15.50 26.72 -11.97
C GLU A 342 15.64 27.06 -10.48
N ASP A 343 15.08 26.25 -9.59
CA ASP A 343 15.18 26.41 -8.14
C ASP A 343 16.63 26.33 -7.64
N GLN A 344 17.48 25.50 -8.26
CA GLN A 344 18.92 25.48 -7.96
C GLN A 344 19.62 26.78 -8.40
N GLN A 345 19.23 27.35 -9.55
CA GLN A 345 19.77 28.63 -10.02
C GLN A 345 19.34 29.78 -9.12
N VAL A 346 18.08 29.77 -8.66
CA VAL A 346 17.55 30.75 -7.70
C VAL A 346 18.36 30.70 -6.41
N VAL A 347 18.67 29.52 -5.87
CA VAL A 347 19.53 29.41 -4.66
C VAL A 347 20.88 30.09 -4.86
N GLU A 348 21.53 29.88 -6.01
CA GLU A 348 22.83 30.48 -6.30
C GLU A 348 22.73 31.99 -6.55
N GLN A 349 21.67 32.46 -7.20
CA GLN A 349 21.40 33.89 -7.38
C GLN A 349 21.17 34.58 -6.04
N VAL A 350 20.33 33.99 -5.18
CA VAL A 350 20.05 34.48 -3.82
C VAL A 350 21.33 34.52 -2.98
N ARG A 351 22.22 33.52 -3.14
CA ARG A 351 23.52 33.52 -2.46
C ARG A 351 24.35 34.73 -2.83
N LYS A 352 24.34 35.12 -4.12
CA LYS A 352 25.08 36.29 -4.63
C LYS A 352 24.43 37.61 -4.22
N SER A 353 23.11 37.71 -4.26
CA SER A 353 22.39 38.99 -4.06
C SER A 353 22.04 39.30 -2.61
N LEU A 354 21.65 38.29 -1.82
CA LEU A 354 21.15 38.45 -0.45
C LEU A 354 22.01 37.72 0.59
N GLY A 355 23.09 37.07 0.15
CA GLY A 355 24.07 36.42 1.01
C GLY A 355 23.73 34.96 1.37
N PRO A 356 24.70 34.27 2.00
CA PRO A 356 24.65 32.83 2.19
C PRO A 356 23.52 32.36 3.12
N GLN A 357 23.15 33.16 4.13
CA GLN A 357 22.12 32.77 5.10
C GLN A 357 20.73 32.69 4.48
N VAL A 358 20.38 33.65 3.61
CA VAL A 358 19.10 33.62 2.89
C VAL A 358 19.09 32.47 1.88
N ALA A 359 20.21 32.23 1.19
CA ALA A 359 20.34 31.10 0.26
C ALA A 359 20.21 29.74 0.94
N ILE A 360 20.74 29.58 2.16
CA ILE A 360 20.57 28.35 2.95
C ILE A 360 19.08 28.11 3.26
N ARG A 361 18.31 29.14 3.60
CA ARG A 361 16.87 29.01 3.86
C ARG A 361 16.10 28.56 2.61
N VAL A 362 16.39 29.15 1.46
CA VAL A 362 15.80 28.73 0.18
C VAL A 362 16.19 27.29 -0.16
N ALA A 363 17.46 26.91 0.06
CA ALA A 363 17.92 25.55 -0.17
C ALA A 363 17.28 24.52 0.78
N ASP A 364 17.06 24.89 2.04
CA ASP A 364 16.36 24.05 3.02
C ASP A 364 14.88 23.87 2.64
N TYR A 365 14.20 24.94 2.18
CA TYR A 365 12.84 24.86 1.62
C TYR A 365 12.77 23.93 0.41
N ASN A 366 13.64 24.14 -0.60
CA ASN A 366 13.67 23.30 -1.79
C ASN A 366 13.92 21.83 -1.41
N ARG A 367 14.90 21.57 -0.55
CA ARG A 367 15.19 20.20 -0.08
C ARG A 367 13.97 19.58 0.60
N TRP A 368 13.26 20.33 1.43
CA TRP A 368 12.06 19.86 2.12
C TRP A 368 10.94 19.52 1.15
N CYS A 369 10.62 20.40 0.19
CA CYS A 369 9.57 20.16 -0.82
C CYS A 369 9.80 18.92 -1.70
N TYR A 370 11.06 18.55 -1.88
CA TYR A 370 11.46 17.51 -2.84
C TYR A 370 11.86 16.18 -2.23
N SER A 371 12.00 16.13 -0.91
CA SER A 371 12.33 14.90 -0.22
C SER A 371 11.08 14.07 0.06
N SER A 372 11.21 12.75 -0.03
CA SER A 372 10.18 11.82 0.44
C SER A 372 10.24 11.72 1.97
N HIS A 373 9.19 12.18 2.65
CA HIS A 373 8.97 12.03 4.08
C HIS A 373 7.46 12.11 4.35
N TYR A 374 7.03 11.68 5.54
CA TYR A 374 5.63 11.60 5.96
C TYR A 374 4.75 12.79 5.51
N THR A 375 5.20 14.02 5.77
CA THR A 375 4.48 15.25 5.38
C THR A 375 4.24 15.43 3.86
N ASN A 376 5.09 14.82 3.02
CA ASN A 376 4.99 14.85 1.55
C ASN A 376 4.44 13.52 0.98
N SER A 377 4.04 12.57 1.82
CA SER A 377 3.50 11.27 1.42
C SER A 377 2.22 10.93 2.21
N GLU A 378 2.33 10.20 3.32
CA GLU A 378 1.23 9.67 4.11
C GLU A 378 0.29 10.77 4.63
N ALA A 379 0.82 11.91 5.08
CA ALA A 379 0.00 13.05 5.48
C ALA A 379 -0.91 13.57 4.35
N LEU A 380 -0.44 13.53 3.09
CA LEU A 380 -1.25 13.92 1.93
C LEU A 380 -2.31 12.88 1.61
N ILE A 381 -2.01 11.59 1.80
CA ILE A 381 -2.98 10.50 1.64
C ILE A 381 -4.12 10.66 2.64
N HIS A 382 -3.79 10.97 3.90
CA HIS A 382 -4.76 11.22 4.96
C HIS A 382 -5.58 12.49 4.71
N ALA A 383 -4.92 13.60 4.39
CA ALA A 383 -5.59 14.88 4.10
C ALA A 383 -6.59 14.75 2.95
N LEU A 384 -6.17 14.14 1.83
CA LEU A 384 -7.05 13.93 0.67
C LEU A 384 -8.12 12.86 0.92
N GLY A 385 -8.07 12.12 2.02
CA GLY A 385 -9.00 11.04 2.31
C GLY A 385 -8.99 9.93 1.25
N LEU A 386 -7.83 9.63 0.64
CA LEU A 386 -7.78 8.73 -0.54
C LEU A 386 -8.18 7.29 -0.26
N ARG A 387 -8.13 6.86 1.01
CA ARG A 387 -8.66 5.56 1.42
C ARG A 387 -10.20 5.52 1.38
N GLN A 388 -10.85 6.67 1.59
CA GLN A 388 -12.31 6.84 1.61
C GLN A 388 -12.86 7.22 0.24
N ASP A 389 -12.15 8.06 -0.52
CA ASP A 389 -12.47 8.33 -1.91
C ASP A 389 -11.18 8.49 -2.74
N PRO A 390 -10.75 7.46 -3.49
CA PRO A 390 -9.54 7.54 -4.31
C PRO A 390 -9.66 8.58 -5.44
N ASN A 391 -10.87 8.97 -5.85
CA ASN A 391 -11.08 9.97 -6.90
C ASN A 391 -10.73 11.39 -6.43
N ARG A 392 -10.53 11.60 -5.12
CA ARG A 392 -10.07 12.89 -4.60
C ARG A 392 -8.68 13.26 -5.13
N GLY A 393 -7.85 12.29 -5.51
CA GLY A 393 -6.59 12.56 -6.22
C GLY A 393 -6.77 13.29 -7.56
N HIS A 394 -7.93 13.13 -8.21
CA HIS A 394 -8.29 13.78 -9.49
C HIS A 394 -9.07 15.09 -9.34
N THR A 395 -9.54 15.42 -8.13
CA THR A 395 -10.48 16.52 -7.93
C THR A 395 -10.05 17.51 -6.86
N HIS A 396 -9.15 17.11 -5.96
CA HIS A 396 -8.72 17.90 -4.82
C HIS A 396 -7.22 18.20 -4.82
N ILE A 397 -6.85 19.24 -4.08
CA ILE A 397 -5.47 19.68 -3.86
C ILE A 397 -5.28 20.02 -2.38
N VAL A 398 -4.13 19.64 -1.82
CA VAL A 398 -3.69 20.09 -0.49
C VAL A 398 -2.97 21.42 -0.61
N VAL A 399 -3.39 22.45 0.13
CA VAL A 399 -2.73 23.77 0.14
C VAL A 399 -2.11 24.01 1.51
N ARG A 400 -0.81 24.33 1.54
CA ARG A 400 -0.04 24.46 2.78
C ARG A 400 0.83 25.72 2.84
N GLU A 401 0.80 26.38 3.99
CA GLU A 401 1.75 27.43 4.38
C GLU A 401 2.90 26.79 5.14
N VAL A 402 4.12 27.16 4.81
CA VAL A 402 5.31 26.76 5.56
C VAL A 402 6.14 27.97 5.96
N GLU A 403 6.98 27.81 6.97
CA GLU A 403 7.98 28.80 7.37
C GLU A 403 9.31 28.11 7.67
N CYS A 404 10.40 28.86 7.55
CA CYS A 404 11.70 28.39 8.06
C CYS A 404 11.73 28.57 9.58
N VAL A 405 12.14 27.51 10.30
CA VAL A 405 12.26 27.56 11.77
C VAL A 405 13.29 28.62 12.18
N SER A 406 12.92 29.46 13.16
CA SER A 406 13.79 30.46 13.76
C SER A 406 14.63 29.83 14.88
N GLY A 407 15.89 30.26 15.01
CA GLY A 407 16.82 29.75 16.03
C GLY A 407 17.91 28.82 15.49
N PRO A 408 18.50 27.95 16.35
CA PRO A 408 19.55 27.02 15.93
C PRO A 408 19.06 26.10 14.83
N ARG A 409 19.80 26.01 13.71
CA ARG A 409 19.42 25.20 12.55
C ARG A 409 19.33 23.72 12.94
N PRO A 410 18.15 23.08 12.85
CA PRO A 410 18.01 21.68 13.20
C PRO A 410 18.93 20.76 12.39
N ALA A 411 19.47 19.74 13.05
CA ALA A 411 20.27 18.72 12.38
C ALA A 411 19.43 18.01 11.31
N ASP A 412 18.15 17.75 11.59
CA ASP A 412 17.21 17.21 10.63
C ASP A 412 16.69 18.27 9.67
N PHE A 413 16.84 18.00 8.37
CA PHE A 413 16.36 18.93 7.36
C PHE A 413 14.84 19.02 7.35
N ARG A 414 14.15 17.94 7.79
CA ARG A 414 12.70 17.88 7.91
C ARG A 414 12.17 18.87 8.96
N ASP A 415 12.97 19.17 9.99
CA ASP A 415 12.64 20.13 11.05
C ASP A 415 13.05 21.58 10.73
N ARG A 416 13.74 21.82 9.61
CA ARG A 416 14.13 23.20 9.24
C ARG A 416 12.96 24.00 8.70
N ILE A 417 11.91 23.31 8.28
CA ILE A 417 10.69 23.87 7.73
C ILE A 417 9.53 23.39 8.60
N ARG A 418 8.67 24.31 9.00
CA ARG A 418 7.46 24.05 9.77
C ARG A 418 6.25 24.34 8.90
N VAL A 419 5.29 23.41 8.84
CA VAL A 419 3.99 23.64 8.21
C VAL A 419 3.10 24.39 9.20
N THR A 420 2.73 25.62 8.88
CA THR A 420 1.93 26.47 9.77
C THR A 420 0.43 26.35 9.48
N LYS A 421 0.07 26.09 8.21
CA LYS A 421 -1.31 25.87 7.79
C LYS A 421 -1.42 24.75 6.76
N CYS A 422 -2.51 23.99 6.78
CA CYS A 422 -2.79 22.91 5.83
C CYS A 422 -4.29 22.65 5.70
N SER A 423 -4.82 22.72 4.47
CA SER A 423 -6.22 22.43 4.14
C SER A 423 -6.35 21.76 2.79
N VAL A 424 -7.53 21.20 2.53
CA VAL A 424 -7.85 20.50 1.30
C VAL A 424 -8.93 21.27 0.55
N PHE A 425 -8.77 21.46 -0.74
CA PHE A 425 -9.75 22.18 -1.56
C PHE A 425 -10.05 21.42 -2.84
N LYS A 426 -11.25 21.61 -3.37
CA LYS A 426 -11.54 21.21 -4.76
C LYS A 426 -10.71 22.09 -5.69
N MET A 427 -9.98 21.47 -6.61
CA MET A 427 -9.08 22.17 -7.54
C MET A 427 -9.79 23.28 -8.32
N LYS A 428 -11.03 23.02 -8.76
CA LYS A 428 -11.84 23.98 -9.51
C LYS A 428 -12.15 25.27 -8.73
N ASP A 429 -12.23 25.18 -7.41
CA ASP A 429 -12.64 26.29 -6.54
C ASP A 429 -11.43 27.18 -6.18
N VAL A 430 -10.20 26.66 -6.30
CA VAL A 430 -8.96 27.38 -5.92
C VAL A 430 -8.05 27.72 -7.10
N ALA A 431 -8.32 27.20 -8.30
CA ALA A 431 -7.46 27.41 -9.48
C ALA A 431 -7.14 28.89 -9.75
N GLY A 432 -8.13 29.77 -9.62
CA GLY A 432 -7.94 31.21 -9.84
C GLY A 432 -7.05 31.88 -8.79
N ASP A 433 -7.16 31.48 -7.52
CA ASP A 433 -6.32 32.03 -6.44
C ASP A 433 -4.89 31.54 -6.55
N LEU A 434 -4.71 30.25 -6.82
CA LEU A 434 -3.38 29.67 -7.02
C LEU A 434 -2.69 30.28 -8.24
N ALA A 435 -3.41 30.50 -9.36
CA ALA A 435 -2.89 31.19 -10.53
C ALA A 435 -2.35 32.59 -10.19
N LYS A 436 -3.11 33.37 -9.40
CA LYS A 436 -2.68 34.71 -8.95
C LYS A 436 -1.45 34.64 -8.04
N ILE A 437 -1.44 33.70 -7.09
CA ILE A 437 -0.33 33.53 -6.14
C ILE A 437 0.99 33.24 -6.87
N VAL A 438 0.96 32.38 -7.90
CA VAL A 438 2.16 32.05 -8.69
C VAL A 438 2.45 33.03 -9.83
N GLY A 439 1.68 34.13 -9.94
CA GLY A 439 1.83 35.10 -11.03
C GLY A 439 1.55 34.53 -12.43
N SER A 440 0.71 33.49 -12.54
CA SER A 440 0.34 32.92 -13.83
C SER A 440 -0.61 33.86 -14.59
N SER A 441 -0.37 34.04 -15.88
CA SER A 441 -1.28 34.75 -16.79
C SER A 441 -2.47 33.89 -17.26
N LYS A 442 -2.54 32.62 -16.86
CA LYS A 442 -3.64 31.72 -17.21
C LYS A 442 -4.95 32.19 -16.56
N THR A 443 -6.05 32.07 -17.30
CA THR A 443 -7.39 32.22 -16.70
C THR A 443 -7.63 31.11 -15.67
N PRO A 444 -8.56 31.28 -14.70
CA PRO A 444 -8.87 30.23 -13.72
C PRO A 444 -9.19 28.88 -14.38
N LYS A 445 -9.95 28.89 -15.48
CA LYS A 445 -10.26 27.69 -16.27
C LYS A 445 -9.00 27.05 -16.88
N ALA A 446 -8.17 27.83 -17.56
CA ALA A 446 -6.94 27.32 -18.17
C ALA A 446 -5.92 26.81 -17.14
N TYR A 447 -5.91 27.40 -15.94
CA TYR A 447 -5.08 26.94 -14.83
C TYR A 447 -5.62 25.63 -14.23
N TYR A 448 -6.93 25.52 -14.04
CA TYR A 448 -7.59 24.27 -13.64
C TYR A 448 -7.31 23.12 -14.61
N GLU A 449 -7.50 23.34 -15.92
CA GLU A 449 -7.16 22.35 -16.95
C GLU A 449 -5.67 21.97 -16.94
N SER A 450 -4.80 22.90 -16.57
CA SER A 450 -3.37 22.62 -16.39
C SER A 450 -3.12 21.70 -15.20
N MET A 451 -3.82 21.91 -14.08
CA MET A 451 -3.74 21.01 -12.92
C MET A 451 -4.28 19.63 -13.26
N GLN A 452 -5.43 19.54 -13.95
CA GLN A 452 -5.98 18.25 -14.38
C GLN A 452 -4.99 17.46 -15.24
N ARG A 453 -4.33 18.10 -16.22
CA ARG A 453 -3.30 17.44 -17.02
C ARG A 453 -2.13 16.91 -16.17
N MET A 454 -1.67 17.67 -15.19
CA MET A 454 -0.61 17.21 -14.28
C MET A 454 -1.04 15.98 -13.46
N VAL A 455 -2.32 15.91 -13.09
CA VAL A 455 -2.88 14.73 -12.41
C VAL A 455 -2.90 13.53 -13.36
N GLU A 456 -3.47 13.69 -14.56
CA GLU A 456 -3.58 12.61 -15.54
C GLU A 456 -2.20 12.04 -15.91
N GLU A 457 -1.20 12.91 -16.07
CA GLU A 457 0.17 12.53 -16.38
C GLU A 457 0.85 11.77 -15.22
N VAL A 458 0.61 12.15 -13.96
CA VAL A 458 1.25 11.46 -12.82
C VAL A 458 0.53 10.14 -12.47
N SER A 459 -0.79 10.07 -12.63
CA SER A 459 -1.57 8.85 -12.44
C SER A 459 -1.50 7.91 -13.65
N GLN A 460 -1.07 8.41 -14.81
CA GLN A 460 -1.12 7.69 -16.10
C GLN A 460 -2.56 7.28 -16.47
N GLU A 461 -3.56 8.00 -15.98
CA GLU A 461 -4.98 7.71 -16.11
C GLU A 461 -5.74 9.00 -16.49
N GLY A 462 -6.59 8.94 -17.52
CA GLY A 462 -7.43 10.06 -17.94
C GLY A 462 -8.59 10.33 -16.97
N GLY A 463 -9.26 11.47 -17.13
CA GLY A 463 -10.46 11.80 -16.34
C GLY A 463 -11.64 10.83 -16.50
N ASP A 464 -11.62 9.94 -17.50
CA ASP A 464 -12.59 8.85 -17.69
C ASP A 464 -12.19 7.54 -17.00
N GLY A 465 -11.09 7.54 -16.24
CA GLY A 465 -10.57 6.38 -15.52
C GLY A 465 -9.79 5.39 -16.40
N LYS A 466 -9.52 5.73 -17.66
CA LYS A 466 -8.77 4.85 -18.58
C LYS A 466 -7.28 5.16 -18.59
N PRO A 467 -6.41 4.14 -18.75
CA PRO A 467 -4.98 4.37 -18.92
C PRO A 467 -4.67 5.29 -20.11
N LEU A 468 -3.72 6.21 -19.94
CA LEU A 468 -3.26 7.06 -21.03
C LEU A 468 -2.53 6.25 -22.11
N PRO A 469 -2.51 6.72 -23.38
CA PRO A 469 -1.74 6.05 -24.43
C PRO A 469 -0.26 5.90 -24.05
N GLY A 470 0.23 4.66 -24.07
CA GLY A 470 1.61 4.31 -23.72
C GLY A 470 1.85 4.05 -22.24
N ALA A 471 0.84 4.23 -21.37
CA ALA A 471 0.94 3.88 -19.95
C ALA A 471 1.38 2.41 -19.79
N PRO A 472 2.36 2.13 -18.91
CA PRO A 472 2.79 0.76 -18.69
C PRO A 472 1.66 -0.05 -18.04
N PRO A 473 1.58 -1.37 -18.28
CA PRO A 473 0.67 -2.21 -17.52
C PRO A 473 1.09 -2.19 -16.07
N LEU A 474 0.23 -1.64 -15.21
CA LEU A 474 0.47 -1.58 -13.78
C LEU A 474 -0.49 -2.52 -13.05
N PRO A 475 -0.01 -3.17 -11.99
CA PRO A 475 -0.82 -4.10 -11.21
C PRO A 475 -1.92 -3.41 -10.39
N PHE A 476 -1.75 -2.12 -10.11
CA PHE A 476 -2.68 -1.31 -9.34
C PHE A 476 -2.74 0.10 -9.93
N ARG A 477 -3.87 0.79 -9.75
CA ARG A 477 -3.99 2.20 -10.14
C ARG A 477 -2.99 3.06 -9.37
N ARG A 478 -2.62 4.18 -9.96
CA ARG A 478 -1.82 5.23 -9.31
C ARG A 478 -2.73 6.34 -8.84
N LEU A 479 -2.78 6.57 -7.54
CA LEU A 479 -3.54 7.67 -6.97
C LEU A 479 -2.65 8.91 -6.92
N ALA A 480 -3.13 10.00 -7.53
CA ALA A 480 -2.39 11.25 -7.58
C ALA A 480 -2.44 11.99 -6.24
N LEU A 481 -1.31 12.58 -5.86
CA LEU A 481 -1.16 13.50 -4.75
C LEU A 481 -0.80 14.87 -5.33
N MET A 482 -1.77 15.79 -5.40
CA MET A 482 -1.51 17.17 -5.78
C MET A 482 -1.47 18.07 -4.55
N TYR A 483 -0.44 18.91 -4.46
CA TYR A 483 -0.28 19.83 -3.36
C TYR A 483 0.42 21.13 -3.77
N PHE A 484 0.03 22.21 -3.10
CA PHE A 484 0.56 23.55 -3.27
C PHE A 484 1.21 24.02 -1.98
N THR A 485 2.48 24.40 -2.05
CA THR A 485 3.27 24.87 -0.90
C THR A 485 3.66 26.31 -1.11
N PHE A 486 3.55 27.16 -0.09
CA PHE A 486 4.15 28.49 -0.12
C PHE A 486 4.88 28.83 1.17
N LEU A 487 6.00 29.51 1.03
CA LEU A 487 6.86 29.93 2.13
C LEU A 487 6.44 31.32 2.64
N ARG A 488 6.05 31.40 3.91
CA ARG A 488 5.76 32.64 4.62
C ARG A 488 7.03 33.43 4.90
N GLY A 489 6.97 34.76 4.71
CA GLY A 489 8.01 35.68 5.15
C GLY A 489 9.33 35.60 4.37
N GLY A 490 9.33 34.98 3.18
CA GLY A 490 10.49 34.98 2.28
C GLY A 490 10.70 36.35 1.62
N VAL A 491 11.96 36.71 1.36
CA VAL A 491 12.33 37.88 0.52
C VAL A 491 11.84 37.68 -0.93
N PHE A 492 11.56 36.42 -1.31
CA PHE A 492 10.83 36.03 -2.51
C PHE A 492 9.61 35.21 -2.10
N SER A 493 8.45 35.48 -2.71
CA SER A 493 7.29 34.59 -2.64
C SER A 493 7.66 33.28 -3.32
N THR A 494 8.21 32.34 -2.55
CA THR A 494 8.56 31.01 -3.03
C THR A 494 7.35 30.11 -2.84
N SER A 495 6.83 29.61 -3.95
CA SER A 495 5.70 28.70 -3.99
C SER A 495 6.01 27.54 -4.93
N SER A 496 5.46 26.38 -4.65
CA SER A 496 5.62 25.19 -5.47
C SER A 496 4.28 24.47 -5.62
N LEU A 497 3.86 24.27 -6.87
CA LEU A 497 2.79 23.33 -7.21
C LEU A 497 3.46 22.01 -7.60
N GLN A 498 3.12 20.95 -6.88
CA GLN A 498 3.75 19.65 -7.05
C GLN A 498 2.69 18.56 -7.21
N THR A 499 3.06 17.54 -7.97
CA THR A 499 2.33 16.28 -8.07
C THR A 499 3.25 15.12 -7.73
N ASN A 500 2.69 14.11 -7.10
CA ASN A 500 3.28 12.80 -6.89
C ASN A 500 2.21 11.73 -7.10
N HIS A 501 2.57 10.45 -7.08
CA HIS A 501 1.62 9.36 -7.05
C HIS A 501 1.96 8.35 -5.96
N VAL A 502 0.94 7.59 -5.56
CA VAL A 502 1.09 6.41 -4.70
C VAL A 502 0.31 5.24 -5.30
N PRO A 503 0.85 4.01 -5.25
CA PRO A 503 0.09 2.84 -5.66
C PRO A 503 -1.16 2.67 -4.81
N GLU A 504 -2.29 2.35 -5.45
CA GLU A 504 -3.57 2.22 -4.75
C GLU A 504 -3.51 1.16 -3.63
N HIS A 505 -2.87 0.01 -3.87
CA HIS A 505 -2.73 -1.07 -2.87
C HIS A 505 -2.09 -0.58 -1.56
N TYR A 506 -1.12 0.34 -1.66
CA TYR A 506 -0.48 0.93 -0.49
C TYR A 506 -1.46 1.79 0.31
N VAL A 507 -2.29 2.58 -0.37
CA VAL A 507 -3.34 3.38 0.27
C VAL A 507 -4.41 2.49 0.93
N ARG A 508 -4.70 1.31 0.36
CA ARG A 508 -5.63 0.34 0.96
C ARG A 508 -5.08 -0.24 2.26
N ALA A 509 -3.80 -0.61 2.25
CA ALA A 509 -3.10 -1.17 3.41
C ALA A 509 -2.76 -0.13 4.49
N LEU A 510 -2.71 1.16 4.15
CA LEU A 510 -2.39 2.22 5.10
C LEU A 510 -3.52 2.37 6.14
N LYS A 511 -3.20 2.17 7.42
CA LYS A 511 -4.12 2.45 8.52
C LYS A 511 -4.53 3.93 8.49
N TYR A 512 -5.83 4.20 8.60
CA TYR A 512 -6.28 5.59 8.70
C TYR A 512 -5.81 6.20 10.01
N GLU A 513 -5.18 7.37 9.91
CA GLU A 513 -4.67 8.12 11.04
C GLU A 513 -5.48 9.42 11.19
N PRO A 514 -6.44 9.48 12.13
CA PRO A 514 -7.28 10.66 12.30
C PRO A 514 -6.49 11.89 12.77
N ASP A 515 -5.42 11.67 13.55
CA ASP A 515 -4.60 12.72 14.15
C ASP A 515 -3.33 13.01 13.32
N TRP A 516 -3.36 12.73 12.01
CA TRP A 516 -2.21 12.86 11.10
C TRP A 516 -1.53 14.23 11.17
N ARG A 517 -2.29 15.29 11.51
CA ARG A 517 -1.78 16.66 11.69
C ARG A 517 -0.75 16.79 12.79
N GLU A 518 -0.88 16.03 13.87
CA GLU A 518 0.06 16.07 15.01
C GLU A 518 1.46 15.60 14.58
N PHE A 519 1.56 14.83 13.50
CA PHE A 519 2.83 14.27 13.00
C PHE A 519 3.41 15.04 11.82
N VAL A 520 2.71 16.06 11.31
CA VAL A 520 3.15 16.89 10.18
C VAL A 520 4.45 17.62 10.48
N ASN A 521 4.56 18.17 11.69
CA ASN A 521 5.72 18.90 12.18
C ASN A 521 6.46 18.01 13.19
N GLY A 522 7.77 17.90 13.05
CA GLY A 522 8.59 17.15 14.00
C GLY A 522 8.75 17.84 15.36
N SER A 523 8.55 19.15 15.40
CA SER A 523 8.50 19.95 16.62
C SER A 523 7.61 21.17 16.39
N GLY A 524 6.93 21.63 17.46
CA GLY A 524 5.97 22.72 17.40
C GLY A 524 4.52 22.26 17.14
N PRO A 525 3.58 23.21 17.06
CA PRO A 525 2.15 22.87 16.97
C PRO A 525 1.78 22.26 15.61
N PRO A 526 0.67 21.49 15.56
CA PRO A 526 0.09 21.01 14.31
C PRO A 526 -0.30 22.18 13.39
N PRO A 527 -0.39 21.96 12.06
CA PRO A 527 -0.82 22.99 11.13
C PRO A 527 -2.29 23.37 11.36
N MET A 528 -2.56 24.67 11.35
CA MET A 528 -3.94 25.18 11.43
C MET A 528 -4.65 25.07 10.06
N PRO A 529 -5.99 25.15 10.02
CA PRO A 529 -6.70 25.28 8.76
C PRO A 529 -6.27 26.52 7.98
N PHE A 530 -6.32 26.38 6.67
CA PHE A 530 -6.05 27.41 5.70
C PHE A 530 -7.31 28.20 5.36
N VAL A 531 -7.21 29.53 5.29
CA VAL A 531 -8.28 30.38 4.77
C VAL A 531 -7.75 31.12 3.54
N LEU A 532 -8.26 30.75 2.37
CA LEU A 532 -7.93 31.42 1.11
C LEU A 532 -8.75 32.72 0.96
N PRO A 533 -8.24 33.73 0.23
CA PRO A 533 -8.89 35.04 0.11
C PRO A 533 -10.35 35.00 -0.37
N ASN A 534 -10.68 34.08 -1.29
CA ASN A 534 -12.05 33.94 -1.81
C ASN A 534 -12.96 33.09 -0.92
N GLY A 535 -12.49 32.66 0.25
CA GLY A 535 -13.25 31.86 1.20
C GLY A 535 -13.74 30.47 0.73
N PRO A 536 -13.03 29.72 -0.15
CA PRO A 536 -13.42 28.35 -0.44
C PRO A 536 -13.45 27.52 0.85
N GLN A 537 -14.45 26.66 0.96
CA GLN A 537 -14.60 25.78 2.13
C GLN A 537 -13.50 24.72 2.14
N ASP A 538 -12.89 24.50 3.30
CA ASP A 538 -12.01 23.35 3.50
C ASP A 538 -12.82 22.06 3.30
N ALA A 539 -12.41 21.28 2.30
CA ALA A 539 -13.10 20.10 1.83
C ALA A 539 -12.54 18.81 2.45
N GLU A 540 -11.60 18.87 3.40
CA GLU A 540 -10.97 17.66 3.96
C GLU A 540 -11.97 16.57 4.36
N HIS A 541 -13.03 16.96 5.06
CA HIS A 541 -14.05 16.04 5.57
C HIS A 541 -15.37 16.06 4.77
N ILE A 542 -15.34 16.59 3.53
CA ILE A 542 -16.49 16.68 2.64
C ILE A 542 -16.29 15.69 1.48
N PHE A 543 -16.95 14.54 1.56
CA PHE A 543 -16.86 13.43 0.60
C PHE A 543 -18.04 13.45 -0.38
#